data_AF-A0A0E3QJP8-F1
#
_entry.id   AF-A0A0E3QJP8-F1
#
_cell.length_a   1.000
_cell.length_b   1.000
_cell.length_c   1.000
_cell.angle_alpha   90.00
_cell.angle_beta   90.00
_cell.angle_gamma   90.00
#
_symmetry.space_group_name_H-M   'P 1'
#
loop_
_entity.id
_entity.type
_entity.pdbx_description
1 polymer ?
#
loop_
_entity_poly.entity_id
_entity_poly.type
_entity_poly.pdbx_seq_one_letter_code
_entity_poly.pdbx_strand_id
1 'polypeptide(L)'
;MYIVEMLKAEGIAGATVFRGIAGFGKHSRIHTTSILRLSTDMPILIEVSDLEENIERIRPKLDEVIKQGLITEEKVKIVFYDSDKNK
;
A
#
# COMPACT_ATOMS: atom_id res chain seq x y z
N MET A 1 7.82 8.04 3.84
CA MET A 1 6.70 7.47 3.06
C MET A 1 5.63 7.06 4.07
N TYR A 2 4.74 8.00 4.41
CA TYR A 2 4.02 8.00 5.70
C TYR A 2 3.27 6.70 6.03
N ILE A 3 2.50 6.14 5.09
CA ILE A 3 1.72 4.91 5.32
C ILE A 3 2.64 3.73 5.68
N VAL A 4 3.77 3.57 4.98
CA VAL A 4 4.70 2.45 5.25
C VAL A 4 5.42 2.60 6.58
N GLU A 5 5.78 3.83 6.94
CA GLU A 5 6.36 4.11 8.26
C GLU A 5 5.37 3.83 9.39
N MET A 6 4.09 4.19 9.19
CA MET A 6 3.01 3.87 10.13
C MET A 6 2.84 2.35 10.26
N LEU A 7 2.70 1.61 9.16
CA LEU A 7 2.56 0.14 9.18
C LEU A 7 3.72 -0.52 9.91
N LYS A 8 4.95 -0.06 9.67
CA LYS A 8 6.15 -0.54 10.38
C LYS A 8 6.09 -0.26 11.88
N ALA A 9 5.65 0.94 12.28
CA ALA A 9 5.49 1.32 13.69
C ALA A 9 4.40 0.51 14.41
N GLU A 10 3.36 0.11 13.68
CA GLU A 10 2.28 -0.76 14.20
C GLU A 10 2.67 -2.24 14.30
N GLY A 11 3.86 -2.61 13.81
CA GLY A 11 4.36 -3.98 13.86
C GLY A 11 3.76 -4.90 12.80
N ILE A 12 3.35 -4.36 11.66
CA ILE A 12 2.83 -5.17 10.54
C ILE A 12 3.96 -6.01 9.93
N ALA A 13 3.67 -7.28 9.64
CA ALA A 13 4.60 -8.31 9.19
C ALA A 13 5.29 -7.99 7.85
N GLY A 14 4.59 -7.31 6.93
CA GLY A 14 5.15 -6.94 5.64
C GLY A 14 4.32 -5.90 4.88
N ALA A 15 5.04 -5.00 4.21
CA ALA A 15 4.45 -4.04 3.26
C ALA A 15 5.39 -3.86 2.06
N THR A 16 4.85 -3.98 0.86
CA THR A 16 5.56 -3.80 -0.42
C THR A 16 4.94 -2.65 -1.18
N VAL A 17 5.78 -1.81 -1.80
CA VAL A 17 5.30 -0.64 -2.54
C VAL A 17 5.63 -0.77 -4.02
N PHE A 18 4.59 -0.67 -4.83
CA PHE A 18 4.67 -0.64 -6.28
C PHE A 18 4.41 0.78 -6.77
N ARG A 19 5.18 1.19 -7.78
CA ARG A 19 4.96 2.43 -8.52
C ARG A 19 4.41 2.07 -9.90
N GLY A 20 3.16 2.41 -10.17
CA GLY A 20 2.55 2.19 -11.47
C GLY A 20 3.12 3.16 -12.52
N ILE A 21 3.03 2.78 -13.79
CA ILE A 21 3.42 3.63 -14.94
C ILE A 21 2.27 4.54 -15.38
N ALA A 22 1.02 4.11 -15.15
CA ALA A 22 -0.20 4.87 -15.41
C ALA A 22 -1.33 4.32 -14.55
N GLY A 23 -2.40 5.08 -14.36
CA GLY A 23 -3.59 4.65 -13.61
C GLY A 23 -4.73 5.65 -13.71
N PHE A 24 -5.94 5.21 -13.36
CA PHE A 24 -7.13 6.05 -13.25
C PHE A 24 -7.93 5.65 -12.01
N GLY A 25 -8.57 6.62 -11.37
CA GLY A 25 -9.44 6.41 -10.20
C GLY A 25 -10.90 6.76 -10.49
N LYS A 26 -11.70 6.90 -9.42
CA LYS A 26 -13.14 7.23 -9.48
C LYS A 26 -13.50 8.47 -10.31
N HIS A 27 -12.56 9.40 -10.47
CA HIS A 27 -12.73 10.61 -11.29
C HIS A 27 -12.38 10.42 -12.78
N SER A 28 -12.06 9.19 -13.21
CA SER A 28 -11.80 8.77 -14.60
C SER A 28 -10.74 9.57 -15.35
N ARG A 29 -9.91 10.34 -14.65
CA ARG A 29 -8.75 11.03 -15.22
C ARG A 29 -7.62 10.02 -15.35
N ILE A 30 -7.22 9.76 -16.58
CA ILE A 30 -6.02 8.98 -16.85
C ILE A 30 -4.81 9.82 -16.45
N HIS A 31 -4.07 9.36 -15.45
CA HIS A 31 -2.75 9.89 -15.14
C HIS A 31 -1.76 9.23 -16.11
N THR A 32 -1.48 9.90 -17.23
CA THR A 32 -0.45 9.51 -18.21
C THR A 32 0.60 10.59 -18.38
N THR A 33 1.80 10.15 -18.74
CA THR A 33 2.99 10.94 -19.04
C THR A 33 2.74 11.91 -20.19
N SER A 34 2.23 13.11 -19.89
CA SER A 34 2.61 14.31 -20.64
C SER A 34 3.95 14.76 -20.07
N ILE A 35 4.95 14.89 -20.96
CA ILE A 35 6.39 15.06 -20.72
C ILE A 35 6.76 16.20 -19.74
N LEU A 36 5.81 17.06 -19.34
CA LEU A 36 6.01 18.18 -18.40
C LEU A 36 5.49 17.94 -16.96
N ARG A 37 4.83 16.82 -16.65
CA ARG A 37 4.31 16.49 -15.29
C ARG A 37 4.92 15.24 -14.66
N LEU A 38 6.13 14.89 -15.07
CA LEU A 38 6.81 13.61 -14.82
C LEU A 38 7.10 13.21 -13.36
N SER A 39 6.65 13.92 -12.31
CA SER A 39 7.11 13.60 -10.95
C SER A 39 6.11 13.61 -9.79
N THR A 40 4.85 14.07 -9.94
CA THR A 40 4.05 14.33 -8.73
C THR A 40 2.87 13.39 -8.45
N ASP A 41 2.22 12.80 -9.48
CA ASP A 41 0.94 12.09 -9.27
C ASP A 41 0.93 10.64 -9.81
N MET A 42 2.09 9.97 -9.85
CA MET A 42 2.14 8.57 -10.28
C MET A 42 1.41 7.67 -9.27
N PRO A 43 0.58 6.71 -9.72
CA PRO A 43 -0.17 5.85 -8.82
C PRO A 43 0.79 4.97 -8.01
N ILE A 44 0.52 4.88 -6.72
CA ILE A 44 1.23 4.03 -5.77
C ILE A 44 0.25 2.96 -5.28
N LEU A 45 0.67 1.72 -5.31
CA LEU A 45 0.01 0.60 -4.65
C LEU A 45 0.88 0.15 -3.48
N ILE A 46 0.27 0.02 -2.31
CA ILE A 46 0.92 -0.57 -1.13
C ILE A 46 0.21 -1.89 -0.88
N GLU A 47 0.93 -3.00 -1.05
CA GLU A 47 0.46 -4.33 -0.72
C GLU A 47 0.91 -4.67 0.70
N VAL A 48 -0.02 -5.08 1.54
CA VAL A 48 0.18 -5.37 2.95
C VAL A 48 -0.29 -6.78 3.22
N SER A 49 0.49 -7.57 3.96
CA SER A 49 0.12 -8.95 4.31
C SER A 49 0.46 -9.21 5.77
N ASP A 50 -0.53 -9.69 6.52
CA ASP A 50 -0.41 -10.06 7.92
C ASP A 50 -1.59 -10.97 8.30
N LEU A 51 -1.65 -11.37 9.57
CA LEU A 51 -2.80 -12.00 10.21
C LEU A 51 -4.02 -11.05 10.21
N GLU A 52 -5.20 -11.64 10.12
CA GLU A 52 -6.50 -10.93 10.10
C GLU A 52 -6.63 -9.98 11.30
N GLU A 53 -6.26 -10.42 12.50
CA GLU A 53 -6.25 -9.61 13.73
C GLU A 53 -5.38 -8.34 13.64
N ASN A 54 -4.24 -8.41 12.93
CA ASN A 54 -3.35 -7.26 12.74
C ASN A 54 -3.92 -6.28 11.72
N ILE A 55 -4.51 -6.79 10.63
CA ILE A 55 -5.19 -5.97 9.62
C ILE A 55 -6.39 -5.24 10.23
N GLU A 56 -7.22 -5.94 11.01
CA GLU A 56 -8.35 -5.32 11.72
C GLU A 56 -7.90 -4.24 12.70
N ARG A 57 -6.81 -4.47 13.44
CA ARG A 57 -6.24 -3.50 14.38
C ARG A 57 -5.79 -2.21 13.71
N ILE A 58 -5.20 -2.27 12.52
CA ILE A 58 -4.71 -1.06 11.82
C ILE A 58 -5.78 -0.38 10.96
N ARG A 59 -6.87 -1.06 10.63
CA ARG A 59 -7.91 -0.57 9.71
C ARG A 59 -8.45 0.81 10.09
N PRO A 60 -8.78 1.13 11.36
CA PRO A 60 -9.23 2.47 11.73
C PRO A 60 -8.21 3.58 11.44
N LYS A 61 -6.91 3.28 11.56
CA LYS A 61 -5.83 4.23 11.25
C LYS A 61 -5.72 4.46 9.74
N LEU A 62 -5.90 3.39 8.93
CA LEU A 62 -5.96 3.51 7.48
C LEU A 62 -7.14 4.38 7.04
N ASP A 63 -8.32 4.21 7.63
CA ASP A 63 -9.51 5.03 7.34
C ASP A 63 -9.32 6.50 7.72
N GLU A 64 -8.55 6.78 8.79
CA GLU A 64 -8.21 8.14 9.17
C GLU A 64 -7.25 8.79 8.15
N VAL A 65 -6.24 8.04 7.69
CA VAL A 65 -5.17 8.55 6.83
C VAL A 65 -5.60 8.64 5.37
N ILE A 66 -6.34 7.64 4.87
CA ILE A 66 -6.69 7.50 3.45
C ILE A 66 -8.02 8.21 3.21
N LYS A 67 -7.94 9.51 2.88
CA LYS A 67 -9.13 10.31 2.53
C LYS A 67 -9.61 10.14 1.09
N GLN A 68 -8.71 9.73 0.20
CA GLN A 68 -9.00 9.48 -1.22
C GLN A 68 -8.14 8.30 -1.69
N GLY A 69 -8.77 7.34 -2.37
CA GLY A 69 -8.10 6.13 -2.83
C GLY A 69 -9.03 4.94 -2.88
N LEU A 70 -8.45 3.76 -3.01
CA LEU A 70 -9.10 2.47 -2.92
C LEU A 70 -8.32 1.62 -1.92
N ILE A 71 -9.04 0.94 -1.03
CA ILE A 71 -8.49 -0.11 -0.18
C ILE A 71 -9.22 -1.39 -0.57
N THR A 72 -8.46 -2.43 -0.87
CA THR A 72 -8.95 -3.78 -1.13
C THR A 72 -8.41 -4.73 -0.08
N GLU A 73 -9.21 -5.70 0.32
CA GLU A 73 -8.83 -6.73 1.27
C GLU A 73 -9.12 -8.10 0.65
N GLU A 74 -8.10 -8.95 0.61
CA GLU A 74 -8.18 -10.29 0.03
C GLU A 74 -7.50 -11.30 0.94
N LYS A 75 -8.08 -12.50 1.06
CA LYS A 75 -7.47 -13.59 1.82
C LYS A 75 -6.35 -14.22 1.00
N VAL A 76 -5.13 -14.16 1.54
CA VAL A 76 -3.94 -14.79 0.93
C VAL A 76 -3.44 -15.94 1.79
N LYS A 77 -2.83 -16.94 1.15
CA LYS A 77 -2.12 -18.03 1.85
C LYS A 77 -0.62 -17.79 1.79
N ILE A 78 0.00 -17.62 2.96
CA ILE A 78 1.44 -17.53 3.07
C ILE A 78 2.04 -18.94 2.93
N VAL A 79 2.81 -19.15 1.86
CA VAL A 79 3.45 -20.45 1.57
C VAL A 79 4.83 -20.55 2.22
N PHE A 80 5.55 -19.43 2.30
CA PHE A 80 6.87 -19.33 2.90
C PHE A 80 7.04 -17.94 3.53
N TYR A 81 7.47 -17.91 4.79
CA TYR A 81 7.76 -16.69 5.51
C TYR A 81 8.90 -16.98 6.49
N ASP A 82 10.09 -16.54 6.11
CA ASP A 82 11.28 -16.64 6.94
C ASP A 82 12.14 -15.40 6.71
N SER A 83 12.94 -15.05 7.71
CA SER A 83 13.91 -13.97 7.64
C SER A 83 15.30 -14.58 7.76
N ASP A 84 16.21 -14.23 6.85
CA ASP A 84 17.61 -14.61 7.02
C ASP A 84 18.14 -13.95 8.30
N LYS A 85 18.39 -14.75 9.35
CA LYS A 85 18.83 -14.26 10.66
C LYS A 85 20.23 -13.63 10.64
N ASN A 86 20.91 -13.67 9.48
CA ASN A 86 22.27 -13.17 9.27
C ASN A 86 22.35 -11.82 8.52
N LYS A 87 21.24 -11.10 8.35
CA LYS A 87 21.21 -9.74 7.81
C LYS A 87 20.85 -8.70 8.86
#